data_AF-A0A8C5LUK5-F1
#
_entry.id   AF-A0A8C5LUK5-F1
#
_cell.length_a   1.000
_cell.length_b   1.000
_cell.length_c   1.000
_cell.angle_alpha   90.00
_cell.angle_beta   90.00
_cell.angle_gamma   90.00
#
_symmetry.space_group_name_H-M   'P 1'
#
loop_
_entity.id
_entity.type
_entity.pdbx_description
1 polymer ?
#
loop_
_entity_poly.entity_id
_entity_poly.type
_entity_poly.pdbx_seq_one_letter_code
_entity_poly.pdbx_strand_id
1 'polypeptide(L)'
;MSLQSEGPVPVSLQSEGPVPVSLQSEGPVPVSLQSEVPVPVSLQSEGPVPVSLQSEGPVPVSLQSEGPVPMSLQSEGPVPVSLQSGGPVPVSLQSEGPVPVSLQSEGPVPVSLQSEGLQCEGPVPVSLQSEGPVPVSLQSEGPVPVSLQSEGPVPMSLQSEGPVP
;
A
#
# COMPACT_ATOMS: atom_id res chain seq x y z
N MET A 1 -0.40 -13.49 -13.88
CA MET A 1 -1.79 -13.99 -13.82
C MET A 1 -2.70 -12.82 -14.14
N SER A 2 -3.69 -13.03 -15.01
CA SER A 2 -4.73 -12.04 -15.30
C SER A 2 -6.10 -12.70 -15.19
N LEU A 3 -7.03 -12.09 -14.46
CA LEU A 3 -8.39 -12.61 -14.29
C LEU A 3 -9.44 -11.48 -14.36
N GLN A 4 -10.59 -11.80 -14.95
CA GLN A 4 -11.79 -10.96 -14.98
C GLN A 4 -12.97 -11.78 -14.45
N SER A 5 -13.79 -11.19 -13.57
CA SER A 5 -14.92 -11.88 -12.93
C SER A 5 -16.05 -10.92 -12.58
N GLU A 6 -17.29 -11.37 -12.72
CA GLU A 6 -18.48 -10.65 -12.23
C GLU A 6 -18.76 -10.90 -10.74
N GLY A 7 -18.02 -11.83 -10.12
CA GLY A 7 -18.19 -12.26 -8.72
C GLY A 7 -16.88 -12.28 -7.95
N PRO A 8 -16.90 -12.68 -6.67
CA PRO A 8 -15.71 -12.63 -5.80
C PRO A 8 -14.51 -13.36 -6.37
N VAL A 9 -13.32 -12.75 -6.25
CA VAL A 9 -12.05 -13.30 -6.74
C VAL A 9 -11.03 -13.41 -5.59
N PRO A 10 -11.07 -14.50 -4.82
CA PRO A 10 -10.01 -14.78 -3.85
C PRO A 10 -8.75 -15.30 -4.55
N VAL A 11 -7.61 -14.71 -4.24
CA VAL A 11 -6.30 -15.18 -4.70
C VAL A 11 -5.38 -15.40 -3.51
N SER A 12 -4.86 -16.62 -3.41
CA SER A 12 -3.80 -16.99 -2.48
C SER A 12 -2.68 -17.67 -3.27
N LEU A 13 -1.48 -17.11 -3.25
CA LEU A 13 -0.32 -17.67 -3.98
C LEU A 13 0.93 -17.67 -3.10
N GLN A 14 1.72 -18.73 -3.28
CA GLN A 14 3.08 -18.84 -2.76
C GLN A 14 3.97 -19.17 -3.97
N SER A 15 5.03 -18.39 -4.20
CA SER A 15 5.89 -18.62 -5.37
C SER A 15 7.34 -18.21 -5.15
N GLU A 16 8.23 -19.06 -5.63
CA GLU A 16 9.67 -18.80 -5.73
C GLU A 16 10.04 -18.01 -7.02
N GLY A 17 9.07 -17.75 -7.91
CA GLY A 17 9.27 -17.10 -9.20
C GLY A 17 8.45 -15.80 -9.33
N PRO A 18 8.80 -14.88 -10.27
CA PRO A 18 8.09 -13.61 -10.40
C PRO A 18 6.61 -13.82 -10.70
N VAL A 19 5.73 -13.25 -9.89
CA VAL A 19 4.27 -13.39 -10.04
C VAL A 19 3.62 -12.02 -10.25
N PRO A 20 3.48 -11.56 -11.50
CA PRO A 20 2.59 -10.44 -11.76
C PRO A 20 1.15 -10.87 -11.51
N VAL A 21 0.42 -10.10 -10.71
CA VAL A 21 -1.02 -10.32 -10.45
C VAL A 21 -1.80 -9.13 -10.99
N SER A 22 -2.74 -9.40 -11.90
CA SER A 22 -3.66 -8.40 -12.43
C SER A 22 -5.09 -8.91 -12.36
N LEU A 23 -5.95 -8.28 -11.56
CA LEU A 23 -7.35 -8.73 -11.37
C LEU A 23 -8.32 -7.59 -11.63
N GLN A 24 -9.44 -7.91 -12.26
CA GLN A 24 -10.59 -7.02 -12.43
C GLN A 24 -11.85 -7.76 -11.98
N SER A 25 -12.65 -7.14 -11.12
CA SER A 25 -13.84 -7.80 -10.57
C SER A 25 -14.92 -6.84 -10.08
N GLU A 26 -16.17 -7.08 -10.48
CA GLU A 26 -17.33 -6.36 -9.91
C GLU A 26 -17.58 -6.74 -8.43
N GLY A 27 -17.08 -7.91 -7.99
CA GLY A 27 -17.17 -8.39 -6.60
C GLY A 27 -15.87 -8.25 -5.81
N PRO A 28 -15.87 -8.61 -4.51
CA PRO A 28 -14.70 -8.50 -3.63
C PRO A 28 -13.45 -9.25 -4.14
N VAL A 29 -12.27 -8.67 -3.91
CA VAL A 29 -10.98 -9.21 -4.38
C VAL A 29 -9.98 -9.36 -3.21
N PRO A 30 -10.11 -10.39 -2.37
CA PRO A 30 -9.11 -10.67 -1.34
C PRO A 30 -7.85 -11.29 -1.95
N VAL A 31 -6.69 -10.70 -1.68
CA VAL A 31 -5.39 -11.16 -2.19
C VAL A 31 -4.40 -11.40 -1.06
N SER A 32 -3.81 -12.59 -1.04
CA SER A 32 -2.72 -12.99 -0.14
C SER A 32 -1.57 -13.58 -0.92
N LEU A 33 -0.39 -12.94 -0.93
CA LEU A 33 0.78 -13.41 -1.67
C LEU A 33 2.01 -13.54 -0.76
N GLN A 34 2.80 -14.58 -0.99
CA GLN A 34 4.14 -14.77 -0.43
C GLN A 34 5.12 -15.10 -1.55
N SER A 35 6.24 -14.38 -1.63
CA SER A 35 7.24 -14.64 -2.67
C SER A 35 8.66 -14.16 -2.34
N GLU A 36 9.67 -14.91 -2.74
CA GLU A 36 11.09 -14.55 -2.57
C GLU A 36 11.61 -13.56 -3.64
N VAL A 37 10.78 -13.17 -4.60
CA VAL A 37 11.18 -12.41 -5.81
C VAL A 37 10.14 -11.33 -6.13
N PRO A 38 10.39 -10.41 -7.11
CA PRO A 38 9.50 -9.27 -7.33
C PRO A 38 8.04 -9.65 -7.62
N VAL A 39 7.10 -8.94 -6.98
CA VAL A 39 5.64 -9.19 -7.08
C VAL A 39 4.89 -7.91 -7.45
N PRO A 40 4.71 -7.60 -8.75
CA PRO A 40 3.85 -6.50 -9.16
C PRO A 40 2.37 -6.88 -9.05
N VAL A 41 1.60 -6.04 -8.37
CA VAL A 41 0.16 -6.25 -8.12
C VAL A 41 -0.65 -5.08 -8.68
N SER A 42 -1.66 -5.38 -9.49
CA SER A 42 -2.61 -4.40 -10.03
C SER A 42 -4.04 -4.92 -9.91
N LEU A 43 -4.88 -4.29 -9.08
CA LEU A 43 -6.26 -4.74 -8.87
C LEU A 43 -7.25 -3.62 -9.15
N GLN A 44 -8.37 -3.97 -9.77
CA GLN A 44 -9.52 -3.08 -9.96
C GLN A 44 -10.79 -3.79 -9.49
N SER A 45 -11.59 -3.13 -8.68
CA SER A 45 -12.85 -3.71 -8.22
C SER A 45 -13.94 -2.69 -7.89
N GLU A 46 -15.20 -3.06 -8.08
CA GLU A 46 -16.32 -2.30 -7.51
C GLU A 46 -16.58 -2.68 -6.03
N GLY A 47 -15.97 -3.77 -5.55
CA GLY A 47 -16.11 -4.30 -4.20
C GLY A 47 -14.87 -4.07 -3.31
N PRO A 48 -14.88 -4.59 -2.07
CA PRO A 48 -13.73 -4.50 -1.16
C PRO A 48 -12.49 -5.24 -1.68
N VAL A 49 -11.31 -4.67 -1.45
CA VAL A 49 -10.02 -5.23 -1.91
C VAL A 49 -9.03 -5.36 -0.73
N PRO A 50 -9.17 -6.37 0.14
CA PRO A 50 -8.21 -6.63 1.19
C PRO A 50 -6.95 -7.31 0.65
N VAL A 51 -5.79 -6.75 0.95
CA VAL A 51 -4.49 -7.20 0.42
C VAL A 51 -3.50 -7.47 1.55
N SER A 52 -2.87 -8.66 1.52
CA SER A 52 -1.78 -9.06 2.41
C SER A 52 -0.60 -9.60 1.58
N LEU A 53 0.54 -8.94 1.62
CA LEU A 53 1.72 -9.29 0.82
C LEU A 53 2.94 -9.46 1.70
N GLN A 54 3.73 -10.51 1.44
CA GLN A 54 5.06 -10.70 2.05
C GLN A 54 6.05 -11.05 0.94
N SER A 55 7.16 -10.31 0.85
CA SER A 55 8.18 -10.62 -0.15
C SER A 55 9.59 -10.16 0.17
N GLU A 56 10.58 -11.01 -0.09
CA GLU A 56 11.99 -10.59 -0.05
C GLU A 56 12.38 -9.66 -1.22
N GLY A 57 11.55 -9.57 -2.26
CA GLY A 57 11.78 -8.73 -3.45
C GLY A 57 10.91 -7.47 -3.49
N PRO A 58 11.13 -6.58 -4.49
CA PRO A 58 10.30 -5.40 -4.72
C PRO A 58 8.82 -5.72 -4.93
N VAL A 59 7.93 -4.91 -4.34
CA VAL A 59 6.47 -5.11 -4.42
C VAL A 59 5.77 -3.82 -4.85
N PRO A 60 5.70 -3.51 -6.17
CA PRO A 60 4.91 -2.40 -6.65
C PRO A 60 3.42 -2.74 -6.66
N VAL A 61 2.61 -1.89 -6.05
CA VAL A 61 1.16 -2.11 -5.89
C VAL A 61 0.36 -0.93 -6.43
N SER A 62 -0.65 -1.23 -7.25
CA SER A 62 -1.62 -0.25 -7.76
C SER A 62 -3.04 -0.79 -7.62
N LEU A 63 -3.85 -0.20 -6.74
CA LEU A 63 -5.23 -0.65 -6.50
C LEU A 63 -6.25 0.45 -6.78
N GLN A 64 -7.37 0.09 -7.39
CA GLN A 64 -8.54 0.94 -7.56
C GLN A 64 -9.78 0.18 -7.08
N SER A 65 -10.60 0.85 -6.27
CA SER A 65 -11.75 0.23 -5.64
C SER A 65 -12.89 1.23 -5.39
N GLU A 66 -14.14 0.87 -5.62
CA GLU A 66 -15.26 1.65 -5.07
C GLU A 66 -15.52 1.30 -3.58
N GLY A 67 -15.07 0.12 -3.14
CA GLY A 67 -15.17 -0.35 -1.75
C GLY A 67 -13.91 -0.09 -0.90
N PRO A 68 -13.88 -0.57 0.35
CA PRO A 68 -12.71 -0.45 1.25
C PRO A 68 -11.48 -1.20 0.76
N VAL A 69 -10.29 -0.65 1.03
CA VAL A 69 -9.00 -1.21 0.60
C VAL A 69 -8.03 -1.32 1.78
N PRO A 70 -8.18 -2.34 2.66
CA PRO A 70 -7.19 -2.59 3.70
C PRO A 70 -5.95 -3.27 3.12
N MET A 71 -4.77 -2.73 3.43
CA MET A 71 -3.49 -3.23 2.95
C MET A 71 -2.50 -3.48 4.09
N SER A 72 -1.92 -4.67 4.09
CA SER A 72 -0.75 -5.03 4.91
C SER A 72 0.35 -5.56 4.00
N LEU A 73 1.56 -5.01 4.12
CA LEU A 73 2.69 -5.40 3.29
C LEU A 73 3.99 -5.42 4.09
N GLN A 74 4.75 -6.50 3.93
CA GLN A 74 6.11 -6.64 4.46
C GLN A 74 7.07 -6.98 3.32
N SER A 75 8.17 -6.25 3.18
CA SER A 75 9.16 -6.55 2.15
C SER A 75 10.58 -6.08 2.43
N GLU A 76 11.57 -6.92 2.12
CA GLU A 76 12.98 -6.51 2.17
C GLU A 76 13.39 -5.57 1.01
N GLY A 77 12.54 -5.42 -0.01
CA GLY A 77 12.79 -4.59 -1.19
C GLY A 77 11.91 -3.33 -1.25
N PRO A 78 12.06 -2.48 -2.28
CA PRO A 78 11.26 -1.27 -2.47
C PRO A 78 9.76 -1.56 -2.63
N VAL A 79 8.94 -0.69 -2.07
CA VAL A 79 7.47 -0.86 -2.03
C VAL A 79 6.74 0.42 -2.47
N PRO A 80 6.63 0.68 -3.79
CA PRO A 80 5.81 1.77 -4.28
C PRO A 80 4.33 1.38 -4.24
N VAL A 81 3.52 2.21 -3.57
CA VAL A 81 2.09 1.98 -3.38
C VAL A 81 1.26 3.14 -3.93
N SER A 82 0.25 2.82 -4.74
CA SER A 82 -0.74 3.77 -5.23
C SER A 82 -2.15 3.20 -5.06
N LEU A 83 -2.98 3.82 -4.22
CA LEU A 83 -4.35 3.36 -3.95
C LEU A 83 -5.36 4.47 -4.21
N GLN A 84 -6.47 4.10 -4.85
CA GLN A 84 -7.65 4.94 -5.02
C GLN A 84 -8.89 4.17 -4.55
N SER A 85 -9.71 4.79 -3.71
CA SER A 85 -10.81 4.11 -3.03
C SER A 85 -12.03 5.02 -2.83
N GLY A 86 -13.23 4.52 -3.12
CA GLY A 86 -14.48 5.13 -2.65
C GLY A 86 -14.76 4.89 -1.15
N GLY A 87 -14.03 3.96 -0.52
CA GLY A 87 -14.17 3.62 0.90
C GLY A 87 -12.90 3.82 1.73
N PRO A 88 -12.86 3.38 3.00
CA PRO A 88 -11.70 3.48 3.88
C PRO A 88 -10.45 2.76 3.36
N VAL A 89 -9.28 3.34 3.60
CA VAL A 89 -7.98 2.81 3.14
C VAL A 89 -6.99 2.70 4.30
N PRO A 90 -7.11 1.69 5.17
CA PRO A 90 -6.11 1.43 6.20
C PRO A 90 -4.88 0.75 5.60
N VAL A 91 -3.70 1.32 5.85
CA VAL A 91 -2.44 0.87 5.26
C VAL A 91 -1.39 0.66 6.34
N SER A 92 -0.79 -0.53 6.34
CA SER A 92 0.35 -0.90 7.18
C SER A 92 1.48 -1.44 6.28
N LEU A 93 2.58 -0.71 6.19
CA LEU A 93 3.74 -1.05 5.37
C LEU A 93 4.99 -1.18 6.23
N GLN A 94 5.74 -2.26 6.03
CA GLN A 94 7.06 -2.47 6.60
C GLN A 94 8.02 -2.83 5.48
N SER A 95 9.15 -2.11 5.39
CA SER A 95 10.15 -2.41 4.38
C SER A 95 11.58 -2.08 4.81
N GLU A 96 12.54 -2.83 4.28
CA GLU A 96 13.97 -2.50 4.38
C GLU A 96 14.46 -1.54 3.26
N GLY A 97 13.56 -1.15 2.35
CA GLY A 97 13.81 -0.26 1.23
C GLY A 97 12.84 0.92 1.15
N PRO A 98 12.95 1.76 0.10
CA PRO A 98 12.10 2.95 -0.05
C PRO A 98 10.61 2.61 -0.25
N VAL A 99 9.74 3.37 0.40
CA VAL A 99 8.28 3.17 0.39
C VAL A 99 7.52 4.43 -0.06
N PRO A 100 7.55 4.79 -1.36
CA PRO A 100 6.74 5.91 -1.85
C PRO A 100 5.25 5.53 -1.82
N VAL A 101 4.42 6.36 -1.19
CA VAL A 101 3.00 6.10 -0.99
C VAL A 101 2.17 7.25 -1.57
N SER A 102 1.15 6.92 -2.36
CA SER A 102 0.11 7.85 -2.82
C SER A 102 -1.28 7.26 -2.60
N LEU A 103 -2.07 7.84 -1.68
CA LEU A 103 -3.41 7.36 -1.34
C LEU A 103 -4.46 8.45 -1.61
N GLN A 104 -5.56 8.06 -2.23
CA GLN A 104 -6.75 8.89 -2.43
C GLN A 104 -7.98 8.12 -1.97
N SER A 105 -8.84 8.76 -1.17
CA SER A 105 -9.98 8.10 -0.53
C SER A 105 -11.12 9.05 -0.22
N GLU A 106 -12.36 8.64 -0.44
CA GLU A 106 -13.53 9.35 0.10
C GLU A 106 -13.78 9.00 1.60
N GLY A 107 -13.12 7.96 2.11
CA GLY A 107 -13.19 7.52 3.51
C GLY A 107 -11.91 7.78 4.33
N PRO A 108 -11.85 7.32 5.59
CA PRO A 108 -10.66 7.45 6.44
C PRO A 108 -9.42 6.74 5.87
N VAL A 109 -8.24 7.32 6.10
CA VAL A 109 -6.95 6.81 5.61
C VAL A 109 -5.94 6.71 6.76
N PRO A 110 -6.05 5.69 7.63
CA PRO A 110 -5.03 5.44 8.64
C PRO A 110 -3.79 4.80 8.02
N VAL A 111 -2.62 5.40 8.23
CA VAL A 111 -1.34 4.94 7.66
C VAL A 111 -0.33 4.67 8.76
N SER A 112 0.27 3.48 8.73
CA SER A 112 1.45 3.12 9.51
C SER A 112 2.54 2.66 8.56
N LEU A 113 3.68 3.33 8.56
CA LEU A 113 4.81 3.05 7.68
C LEU A 113 6.08 2.93 8.52
N GLN A 114 6.81 1.85 8.31
CA GLN A 114 8.15 1.63 8.85
C GLN A 114 9.07 1.28 7.68
N SER A 115 10.12 2.09 7.50
CA SER A 115 11.07 1.96 6.39
C SER A 115 12.48 2.08 6.96
N GLU A 116 13.03 0.93 7.33
CA GLU A 116 14.30 0.79 8.05
C GLU A 116 15.36 0.17 7.13
N GLY A 117 16.61 0.05 7.54
CA GLY A 117 17.60 -0.72 6.78
C GLY A 117 18.60 0.09 5.94
N LEU A 118 19.76 -0.52 5.67
CA LEU A 118 20.89 0.12 4.99
C LEU A 118 20.59 0.56 3.55
N GLN A 119 19.49 0.06 2.95
CA GLN A 119 19.07 0.40 1.60
C GLN A 119 18.05 1.55 1.54
N CYS A 120 17.63 2.08 2.70
CA CYS A 120 16.75 3.24 2.83
C CYS A 120 17.47 4.60 2.72
N GLU A 121 18.43 4.75 1.80
CA GLU A 121 19.03 6.07 1.53
C GLU A 121 18.15 6.96 0.63
N GLY A 122 17.06 6.42 0.07
CA GLY A 122 16.12 7.15 -0.78
C GLY A 122 15.03 7.89 0.01
N PRO A 123 14.42 8.94 -0.55
CA PRO A 123 13.26 9.59 0.07
C PRO A 123 12.06 8.64 0.10
N VAL A 124 11.25 8.76 1.15
CA VAL A 124 9.99 8.03 1.37
C VAL A 124 8.83 9.04 1.23
N PRO A 125 8.46 9.45 0.00
CA PRO A 125 7.39 10.42 -0.18
C PRO A 125 6.04 9.83 0.18
N VAL A 126 5.27 10.54 0.98
CA VAL A 126 3.91 10.16 1.38
C VAL A 126 2.94 11.26 0.96
N SER A 127 2.01 10.93 0.06
CA SER A 127 0.96 11.83 -0.41
C SER A 127 -0.41 11.23 -0.09
N LEU A 128 -1.17 11.87 0.81
CA LEU A 128 -2.48 11.39 1.24
C LEU A 128 -3.56 12.46 0.97
N GLN A 129 -4.65 12.03 0.33
CA GLN A 129 -5.83 12.85 0.10
C GLN A 129 -7.07 12.09 0.58
N SER A 130 -7.88 12.71 1.43
CA SER A 130 -9.00 12.05 2.11
C SER A 130 -10.12 13.02 2.48
N GLU A 131 -11.38 12.64 2.26
CA GLU A 131 -12.51 13.37 2.85
C GLU A 131 -12.72 12.99 4.34
N GLY A 132 -12.12 11.88 4.80
CA GLY A 132 -12.18 11.40 6.18
C GLY A 132 -10.91 11.66 7.02
N PRO A 133 -10.86 11.19 8.28
CA PRO A 133 -9.67 11.25 9.14
C PRO A 133 -8.44 10.58 8.53
N VAL A 134 -7.25 11.15 8.77
CA VAL A 134 -5.97 10.64 8.27
C VAL A 134 -4.97 10.54 9.42
N PRO A 135 -5.07 9.54 10.32
CA PRO A 135 -4.05 9.30 11.32
C PRO A 135 -2.81 8.67 10.68
N VAL A 136 -1.64 9.25 10.92
CA VAL A 136 -0.39 8.85 10.28
C VAL A 136 0.69 8.58 11.32
N SER A 137 1.34 7.42 11.22
CA SER A 137 2.55 7.08 11.97
C SER A 137 3.65 6.67 10.99
N LEU A 138 4.73 7.45 10.92
CA LEU A 138 5.87 7.20 10.02
C LEU A 138 7.15 7.02 10.83
N GLN A 139 7.91 5.98 10.52
CA GLN A 139 9.25 5.73 11.00
C GLN A 139 10.15 5.45 9.79
N SER A 140 11.22 6.23 9.64
CA SER A 140 12.20 5.98 8.56
C SER A 140 13.57 6.59 8.84
N GLU A 141 14.63 5.86 8.48
CA GLU A 141 16.00 6.36 8.51
C GLU A 141 16.26 7.48 7.46
N GLY A 142 15.47 7.51 6.36
CA GLY A 142 15.62 8.45 5.25
C GLY A 142 14.71 9.69 5.33
N PRO A 143 14.84 10.66 4.40
CA PRO A 143 13.96 11.82 4.31
C PRO A 143 12.51 11.42 4.00
N VAL A 144 11.56 12.03 4.71
CA VAL A 144 10.12 11.73 4.55
C VAL A 144 9.33 12.98 4.16
N PRO A 145 9.28 13.34 2.86
CA PRO A 145 8.42 14.42 2.41
C PRO A 145 6.95 13.99 2.48
N VAL A 146 6.15 14.73 3.25
CA VAL A 146 4.73 14.43 3.45
C VAL A 146 3.85 15.54 2.87
N SER A 147 2.87 15.16 2.05
CA SER A 147 1.79 16.03 1.59
C SER A 147 0.45 15.45 2.02
N LEU A 148 -0.29 16.17 2.87
CA LEU A 148 -1.58 15.73 3.42
C LEU A 148 -2.68 16.72 3.08
N GLN A 149 -3.79 16.21 2.57
CA GLN A 149 -5.03 16.96 2.39
C GLN A 149 -6.17 16.14 2.97
N SER A 150 -6.85 16.71 3.96
CA SER A 150 -7.91 16.03 4.70
C SER A 150 -8.94 17.01 5.21
N GLU A 151 -10.22 16.71 4.99
CA GLU A 151 -11.34 17.42 5.63
C GLU A 151 -11.55 16.94 7.09
N GLY A 152 -11.03 15.75 7.43
CA GLY A 152 -11.04 15.19 8.79
C GLY A 152 -9.77 15.49 9.62
N PRO A 153 -9.71 15.03 10.88
CA PRO A 153 -8.54 15.19 11.74
C PRO A 153 -7.34 14.40 11.24
N VAL A 154 -6.15 14.99 11.40
CA VAL A 154 -4.87 14.46 10.92
C VAL A 154 -3.85 14.36 12.06
N PRO A 155 -4.00 13.42 13.01
CA PRO A 155 -2.96 13.19 14.01
C PRO A 155 -1.75 12.55 13.32
N MET A 156 -0.58 13.17 13.47
CA MET A 156 0.65 12.72 12.84
C MET A 156 1.73 12.46 13.89
N SER A 157 2.37 11.30 13.80
CA SER A 157 3.61 10.95 14.50
C SER A 157 4.67 10.63 13.46
N LEU A 158 5.79 11.33 13.49
CA LEU A 158 6.90 11.13 12.56
C LEU A 158 8.20 10.99 13.35
N GLN A 159 8.93 9.91 13.09
CA GLN A 159 10.28 9.69 13.57
C GLN A 159 11.17 9.46 12.37
N SER A 160 12.13 10.35 12.15
CA SER A 160 13.08 10.22 11.06
C SER A 160 14.46 10.72 11.48
N GLU A 161 15.49 9.96 11.10
CA GLU A 161 16.89 10.34 11.26
C GLU A 161 17.34 11.29 10.12
N GLY A 162 16.60 11.33 9.02
CA GLY A 162 16.82 12.20 7.86
C GLY A 162 16.09 13.56 7.94
N PRO A 163 16.38 14.50 7.01
CA PRO A 163 15.65 15.77 6.93
C PRO A 163 14.17 15.55 6.64
N VAL A 164 13.32 16.20 7.43
CA VAL A 164 11.86 16.27 7.24
C VAL A 164 11.54 17.64 6.61
N PRO A 165 11.23 17.71 5.30
CA PRO A 165 10.87 18.97 4.64
C PRO A 165 9.41 19.36 4.90
#